data_AF-A0A9R0VFA3-F1
#
_entry.id   AF-A0A9R0VFA3-F1
#
_cell.length_a   1.000
_cell.length_b   1.000
_cell.length_c   1.000
_cell.angle_alpha   90.00
_cell.angle_beta   90.00
_cell.angle_gamma   90.00
#
_symmetry.space_group_name_H-M   'P 1'
#
loop_
_entity.id
_entity.type
_entity.pdbx_description
1 polymer ?
#
loop_
_entity_poly.entity_id
_entity_poly.type
_entity_poly.pdbx_seq_one_letter_code
_entity_poly.pdbx_strand_id
1 'polypeptide(L)'
;MYGGRKWVKKVQQEWGILEKNLPDYIYVRVFEDRMDLMRAVIIGASGTPYQDGLFFFDFYLPPEFPQAPPSAYYHSGGLRVNPNLYVDGKVCLSLLNTWTGRGNEVWDPSSSSILQVLVSLQGLVLNEKPYFNEAGYEKQVGTVEGEKNALPYNENTYLLSVKSMLYILRRPPMNFEDFVRSHFCKRGHYILKACEAYLQGAVVGTLNDDACPTDTNKEYSCSMGFKLALGKILPRLITALKDIGADCSQYEHLGKTETAQES
;
A
#
# COMPACT_ATOMS: atom_id res chain seq x y z
N MET A 1 -3.53 -18.81 36.56
CA MET A 1 -3.03 -18.31 35.25
C MET A 1 -3.25 -19.34 34.13
N TYR A 2 -4.51 -19.69 33.81
CA TYR A 2 -4.82 -20.70 32.78
C TYR A 2 -4.87 -20.14 31.34
N GLY A 3 -4.84 -18.82 31.16
CA GLY A 3 -4.94 -18.15 29.85
C GLY A 3 -3.66 -18.15 29.03
N GLY A 4 -2.49 -17.94 29.65
CA GLY A 4 -1.22 -17.75 28.93
C GLY A 4 -0.81 -18.94 28.05
N ARG A 5 -1.00 -20.17 28.51
CA ARG A 5 -0.62 -21.37 27.73
C ARG A 5 -1.51 -21.59 26.50
N LYS A 6 -2.81 -21.24 26.59
CA LYS A 6 -3.73 -21.32 25.44
C LYS A 6 -3.43 -20.22 24.43
N TRP A 7 -3.19 -19.01 24.92
CA TRP A 7 -2.81 -17.86 24.10
C TRP A 7 -1.53 -18.14 23.30
N VAL A 8 -0.45 -18.59 23.96
CA VAL A 8 0.83 -18.92 23.30
C VAL A 8 0.64 -19.97 22.21
N LYS A 9 -0.13 -21.02 22.47
CA LYS A 9 -0.44 -22.05 21.46
C LYS A 9 -1.19 -21.48 20.26
N LYS A 10 -2.15 -20.56 20.47
CA LYS A 10 -2.87 -19.92 19.37
C LYS A 10 -1.96 -19.01 18.56
N VAL A 11 -1.11 -18.21 19.19
CA VAL A 11 -0.13 -17.36 18.48
C VAL A 11 0.86 -18.20 17.66
N GLN A 12 1.37 -19.30 18.23
CA GLN A 12 2.22 -20.24 17.50
C GLN A 12 1.50 -20.88 16.30
N GLN A 13 0.20 -21.17 16.43
CA GLN A 13 -0.62 -21.63 15.31
C GLN A 13 -0.71 -20.56 14.21
N GLU A 14 -0.93 -19.28 14.57
CA GLU A 14 -0.95 -18.18 13.58
C GLU A 14 0.40 -18.04 12.87
N TRP A 15 1.52 -18.14 13.58
CA TRP A 15 2.85 -18.12 12.95
C TRP A 15 3.03 -19.27 11.97
N GLY A 16 2.59 -20.47 12.32
CA GLY A 16 2.63 -21.62 11.42
C GLY A 16 1.73 -21.45 10.19
N ILE A 17 0.64 -20.67 10.28
CA ILE A 17 -0.21 -20.31 9.13
C ILE A 17 0.54 -19.30 8.25
N LEU A 18 1.11 -18.25 8.84
CA LEU A 18 1.84 -17.20 8.12
C LEU A 18 3.07 -17.76 7.39
N GLU A 19 3.90 -18.54 8.07
CA GLU A 19 5.11 -19.14 7.49
C GLU A 19 4.82 -20.00 6.25
N LYS A 20 3.66 -20.66 6.21
CA LYS A 20 3.29 -21.59 5.13
C LYS A 20 2.50 -20.96 3.99
N ASN A 21 1.77 -19.88 4.25
CA ASN A 21 0.71 -19.40 3.35
C ASN A 21 0.77 -17.88 3.06
N LEU A 22 1.82 -17.18 3.47
CA LEU A 22 1.99 -15.77 3.13
C LEU A 22 2.15 -15.59 1.60
N PRO A 23 1.40 -14.67 0.96
CA PRO A 23 1.63 -14.30 -0.43
C PRO A 23 2.99 -13.61 -0.63
N ASP A 24 3.57 -13.73 -1.83
CA ASP A 24 4.90 -13.19 -2.18
C ASP A 24 5.06 -11.66 -1.98
N TYR A 25 3.94 -10.94 -1.93
CA TYR A 25 3.88 -9.49 -1.74
C TYR A 25 3.67 -9.06 -0.28
N ILE A 26 3.65 -9.99 0.68
CA ILE A 26 3.44 -9.70 2.10
C ILE A 26 4.58 -10.31 2.91
N TYR A 27 5.26 -9.49 3.70
CA TYR A 27 6.34 -9.91 4.57
C TYR A 27 6.00 -9.57 6.01
N VAL A 28 6.32 -10.48 6.92
CA VAL A 28 6.04 -10.34 8.35
C VAL A 28 7.32 -10.54 9.14
N ARG A 29 7.55 -9.69 10.15
CA ARG A 29 8.52 -9.89 11.22
C ARG A 29 7.82 -9.92 12.56
N VAL A 30 8.25 -10.84 13.42
CA VAL A 30 7.80 -10.97 14.81
C VAL A 30 8.97 -10.66 15.75
N PHE A 31 8.68 -10.26 16.98
CA PHE A 31 9.71 -9.98 17.99
C PHE A 31 9.99 -11.24 18.82
N GLU A 32 11.26 -11.57 19.00
CA GLU A 32 11.68 -12.78 19.75
C GLU A 32 11.19 -12.76 21.21
N ASP A 33 11.20 -11.57 21.83
CA ASP A 33 10.84 -11.33 23.22
C ASP A 33 9.39 -10.85 23.42
N ARG A 34 8.69 -10.51 22.33
CA ARG A 34 7.33 -9.96 22.34
C ARG A 34 6.47 -10.64 21.29
N MET A 35 6.02 -11.86 21.58
CA MET A 35 5.16 -12.65 20.70
C MET A 35 3.83 -11.97 20.35
N ASP A 36 3.41 -11.03 21.18
CA ASP A 36 2.21 -10.23 21.04
C ASP A 36 2.37 -9.06 20.06
N LEU A 37 3.59 -8.81 19.56
CA LEU A 37 3.88 -7.77 18.59
C LEU A 37 4.36 -8.37 17.28
N MET A 38 3.91 -7.79 16.18
CA MET A 38 4.43 -8.09 14.85
C MET A 38 4.33 -6.89 13.94
N ARG A 39 5.20 -6.84 12.94
CA ARG A 39 5.17 -5.85 11.86
C ARG A 39 5.02 -6.57 10.53
N ALA A 40 4.06 -6.14 9.73
CA ALA A 40 3.89 -6.57 8.36
C ALA A 40 4.21 -5.42 7.40
N VAL A 41 4.68 -5.77 6.20
CA VAL A 41 4.73 -4.89 5.05
C VAL A 41 3.99 -5.55 3.90
N ILE A 42 3.11 -4.79 3.27
CA ILE A 42 2.42 -5.19 2.05
C ILE A 42 2.99 -4.34 0.91
N ILE A 43 3.45 -5.01 -0.14
CA ILE A 43 3.85 -4.36 -1.38
C ILE A 43 2.57 -4.10 -2.19
N GLY A 44 2.39 -2.86 -2.65
CA GLY A 44 1.26 -2.52 -3.51
C GLY A 44 1.33 -3.26 -4.84
N ALA A 45 0.23 -3.90 -5.23
CA ALA A 45 0.15 -4.72 -6.43
C ALA A 45 0.14 -3.87 -7.71
N SER A 46 0.57 -4.45 -8.83
CA SER A 46 0.33 -3.87 -10.14
C SER A 46 -1.16 -3.77 -10.45
N GLY A 47 -1.52 -2.89 -11.39
CA GLY A 47 -2.91 -2.57 -11.66
C GLY A 47 -3.58 -1.74 -10.55
N THR A 48 -2.83 -1.21 -9.58
CA THR A 48 -3.38 -0.35 -8.51
C THR A 48 -2.61 0.97 -8.42
N PRO A 49 -3.20 2.04 -7.86
CA PRO A 49 -2.46 3.27 -7.57
C PRO A 49 -1.37 3.09 -6.49
N TYR A 50 -1.25 1.90 -5.90
CA TYR A 50 -0.29 1.56 -4.85
C TYR A 50 0.96 0.86 -5.38
N GLN A 51 1.00 0.49 -6.66
CA GLN A 51 2.03 -0.33 -7.28
C GLN A 51 3.45 0.03 -6.81
N ASP A 52 4.21 -0.99 -6.40
CA ASP A 52 5.58 -0.90 -5.89
C ASP A 52 5.78 -0.11 -4.59
N GLY A 53 4.71 0.48 -4.03
CA GLY A 53 4.72 1.13 -2.73
C GLY A 53 4.85 0.12 -1.59
N LEU A 54 5.44 0.55 -0.47
CA LEU A 54 5.56 -0.26 0.75
C LEU A 54 4.63 0.27 1.83
N PHE A 55 3.69 -0.55 2.28
CA PHE A 55 2.69 -0.20 3.28
C PHE A 55 2.91 -1.00 4.56
N PHE A 56 3.35 -0.33 5.62
CA PHE A 56 3.74 -0.96 6.88
C PHE A 56 2.63 -0.91 7.92
N PHE A 57 2.43 -2.03 8.60
CA PHE A 57 1.43 -2.21 9.64
C PHE A 57 2.06 -2.87 10.88
N ASP A 58 1.87 -2.26 12.04
CA ASP A 58 2.15 -2.90 13.32
C ASP A 58 0.88 -3.52 13.87
N PHE A 59 1.01 -4.74 14.39
CA PHE A 59 -0.08 -5.43 15.06
C PHE A 59 0.26 -5.73 16.51
N TYR A 60 -0.74 -5.58 17.36
CA TYR A 60 -0.71 -5.99 18.75
C TYR A 60 -1.79 -7.05 18.99
N LEU A 61 -1.38 -8.20 19.52
CA LEU A 61 -2.24 -9.30 19.91
C LEU A 61 -2.59 -9.14 21.40
N PRO A 62 -3.81 -8.70 21.74
CA PRO A 62 -4.16 -8.46 23.14
C PRO A 62 -4.19 -9.78 23.95
N PRO A 63 -4.16 -9.71 25.30
CA PRO A 63 -4.28 -10.90 26.16
C PRO A 63 -5.55 -11.72 25.90
N GLU A 64 -6.61 -11.08 25.41
CA GLU A 64 -7.88 -11.70 25.04
C GLU A 64 -7.81 -12.43 23.69
N PHE A 65 -6.76 -12.26 22.89
CA PHE A 65 -6.62 -12.94 21.60
C PHE A 65 -6.69 -14.47 21.76
N PRO A 66 -7.47 -15.20 20.93
CA PRO A 66 -8.20 -14.75 19.75
C PRO A 66 -9.65 -14.33 20.02
N GLN A 67 -10.11 -14.24 21.28
CA GLN A 67 -11.48 -13.81 21.59
C GLN A 67 -11.72 -12.35 21.18
N ALA A 68 -10.68 -11.52 21.23
CA ALA A 68 -10.63 -10.22 20.58
C ALA A 68 -9.71 -10.25 19.35
N PRO A 69 -9.99 -9.43 18.31
CA PRO A 69 -9.10 -9.30 17.16
C PRO A 69 -7.76 -8.67 17.55
N PRO A 70 -6.73 -8.79 16.69
CA PRO A 70 -5.54 -7.97 16.80
C PRO A 70 -5.90 -6.48 16.64
N SER A 71 -5.14 -5.60 17.29
CA SER A 71 -5.13 -4.17 16.96
C SER A 71 -4.10 -3.92 15.86
N ALA A 72 -4.38 -2.99 14.95
CA ALA A 72 -3.47 -2.63 13.85
C ALA A 72 -3.16 -1.13 13.83
N TYR A 73 -1.94 -0.78 13.44
CA TYR A 73 -1.46 0.59 13.27
C TYR A 73 -0.74 0.73 11.93
N TYR A 74 -1.19 1.66 11.09
CA TYR A 74 -0.57 1.97 9.79
C TYR A 74 0.46 3.08 9.93
N HIS A 75 1.65 2.87 9.36
CA HIS A 75 2.70 3.89 9.30
C HIS A 75 2.41 4.91 8.19
N SER A 76 1.52 5.86 8.48
CA SER A 76 0.98 6.79 7.48
C SER A 76 1.96 7.82 6.94
N GLY A 77 2.98 8.20 7.72
CA GLY A 77 3.83 9.37 7.42
C GLY A 77 3.05 10.69 7.33
N GLY A 78 1.85 10.75 7.92
CA GLY A 78 0.94 11.89 7.82
C GLY A 78 0.14 11.94 6.51
N LEU A 79 0.12 10.87 5.72
CA LEU A 79 -0.58 10.79 4.43
C LEU A 79 -1.82 9.90 4.53
N ARG A 80 -2.97 10.38 4.03
CA ARG A 80 -4.19 9.57 3.87
C ARG A 80 -4.22 8.96 2.47
N VAL A 81 -3.54 7.83 2.30
CA VAL A 81 -3.43 7.13 1.00
C VAL A 81 -4.69 6.36 0.61
N ASN A 82 -5.59 6.09 1.56
CA ASN A 82 -6.81 5.32 1.33
C ASN A 82 -7.90 5.76 2.34
N PRO A 83 -9.22 5.65 2.03
CA PRO A 83 -10.27 5.96 2.98
C PRO A 83 -10.17 5.20 4.30
N ASN A 84 -9.70 3.96 4.26
CA ASN A 84 -9.54 3.08 5.42
C ASN A 84 -8.19 3.21 6.13
N LEU A 85 -7.25 4.01 5.61
CA LEU A 85 -5.91 4.22 6.17
C LEU A 85 -5.73 5.68 6.58
N TYR A 86 -5.89 5.95 7.87
CA TYR A 86 -5.98 7.30 8.40
C TYR A 86 -4.60 7.92 8.64
N VAL A 87 -4.55 9.25 8.67
CA VAL A 87 -3.31 10.01 8.91
C VAL A 87 -2.70 9.75 10.28
N ASP A 88 -3.50 9.37 11.26
CA ASP A 88 -3.08 9.03 12.62
C ASP A 88 -2.67 7.55 12.77
N GLY A 89 -2.76 6.78 11.68
CA GLY A 89 -2.42 5.36 11.64
C GLY A 89 -3.58 4.43 11.96
N LYS A 90 -4.80 4.94 12.19
CA LYS A 90 -5.98 4.08 12.33
C LYS A 90 -6.25 3.29 11.04
N VAL A 91 -6.54 2.00 11.18
CA VAL A 91 -6.91 1.08 10.11
C VAL A 91 -8.37 0.69 10.26
N CYS A 92 -9.19 0.92 9.23
CA CYS A 92 -10.59 0.49 9.19
C CYS A 92 -10.72 -0.84 8.43
N LEU A 93 -11.03 -1.92 9.15
CA LEU A 93 -11.32 -3.23 8.57
C LEU A 93 -12.30 -3.95 9.50
N SER A 94 -13.30 -4.61 8.93
CA SER A 94 -14.33 -5.31 9.72
C SER A 94 -13.75 -6.44 10.57
N LEU A 95 -12.72 -7.14 10.06
CA LEU A 95 -11.95 -8.16 10.80
C LEU A 95 -11.17 -7.60 12.00
N LEU A 96 -11.00 -6.29 12.08
CA LEU A 96 -10.35 -5.61 13.21
C LEU A 96 -11.37 -4.95 14.15
N ASN A 97 -12.68 -5.17 13.91
CA ASN A 97 -13.77 -4.47 14.58
C ASN A 97 -13.69 -2.94 14.50
N THR A 98 -13.00 -2.39 13.49
CA THR A 98 -12.89 -0.95 13.26
C THR A 98 -13.76 -0.46 12.09
N TRP A 99 -14.50 -1.37 11.45
CA TRP A 99 -15.48 -1.08 10.41
C TRP A 99 -16.69 -2.01 10.52
N THR A 100 -17.81 -1.64 9.91
CA THR A 100 -18.99 -2.50 9.83
C THR A 100 -18.75 -3.65 8.86
N GLY A 101 -19.15 -4.86 9.24
CA GLY A 101 -19.16 -6.04 8.36
C GLY A 101 -20.30 -7.00 8.75
N ARG A 102 -20.49 -8.06 7.96
CA ARG A 102 -21.52 -9.09 8.21
C ARG A 102 -20.92 -10.50 8.11
N GLY A 103 -21.44 -11.41 8.93
CA GLY A 103 -21.07 -12.82 8.87
C GLY A 103 -19.55 -13.04 9.00
N ASN A 104 -18.96 -13.66 7.99
CA ASN A 104 -17.52 -14.00 7.93
C ASN A 104 -16.59 -12.81 7.67
N GLU A 105 -17.12 -11.60 7.49
CA GLU A 105 -16.34 -10.36 7.41
C GLU A 105 -15.93 -9.83 8.79
N VAL A 106 -16.60 -10.27 9.85
CA VAL A 106 -16.34 -9.87 11.25
C VAL A 106 -15.41 -10.89 11.89
N TRP A 107 -14.56 -10.43 12.82
CA TRP A 107 -13.65 -11.32 13.54
C TRP A 107 -14.38 -12.45 14.27
N ASP A 108 -14.01 -13.68 13.96
CA ASP A 108 -14.47 -14.89 14.63
C ASP A 108 -13.26 -15.59 15.29
N PRO A 109 -13.25 -15.72 16.63
CA PRO A 109 -12.16 -16.37 17.36
C PRO A 109 -11.82 -17.80 16.91
N SER A 110 -12.79 -18.49 16.30
CA SER A 110 -12.69 -19.89 15.88
C SER A 110 -12.18 -20.06 14.45
N SER A 111 -12.42 -19.09 13.56
CA SER A 111 -12.18 -19.24 12.13
C SER A 111 -11.30 -18.14 11.52
N SER A 112 -11.24 -16.96 12.12
CA SER A 112 -10.38 -15.87 11.65
C SER A 112 -8.90 -16.11 11.94
N SER A 113 -8.05 -15.49 11.13
CA SER A 113 -6.58 -15.54 11.24
C SER A 113 -5.95 -14.19 10.92
N ILE A 114 -4.71 -14.01 11.36
CA ILE A 114 -3.89 -12.84 11.01
C ILE A 114 -3.63 -12.82 9.49
N LEU A 115 -3.47 -14.00 8.87
CA LEU A 115 -3.35 -14.11 7.42
C LEU A 115 -4.57 -13.51 6.72
N GLN A 116 -5.78 -13.82 7.19
CA GLN A 116 -7.03 -13.27 6.66
C GLN A 116 -7.03 -11.74 6.72
N VAL A 117 -6.60 -11.16 7.84
CA VAL A 117 -6.46 -9.70 7.99
C VAL A 117 -5.50 -9.13 6.94
N LEU A 118 -4.31 -9.74 6.77
CA LEU A 118 -3.29 -9.25 5.84
C LEU A 118 -3.76 -9.33 4.37
N VAL A 119 -4.38 -10.43 3.95
CA VAL A 119 -4.91 -10.56 2.58
C VAL A 119 -6.13 -9.65 2.36
N SER A 120 -6.93 -9.39 3.39
CA SER A 120 -8.01 -8.40 3.31
C SER A 120 -7.47 -6.97 3.18
N LEU A 121 -6.39 -6.60 3.87
CA LEU A 121 -5.74 -5.31 3.66
C LEU A 121 -5.21 -5.18 2.22
N GLN A 122 -4.60 -6.22 1.68
CA GLN A 122 -4.13 -6.21 0.30
C GLN A 122 -5.29 -6.10 -0.70
N GLY A 123 -6.28 -6.98 -0.60
CA GLY A 123 -7.34 -7.11 -1.62
C GLY A 123 -8.50 -6.11 -1.49
N LEU A 124 -8.84 -5.68 -0.27
CA LEU A 124 -9.98 -4.80 -0.02
C LEU A 124 -9.55 -3.35 0.21
N VAL A 125 -8.37 -3.11 0.79
CA VAL A 125 -7.89 -1.75 1.09
C VAL A 125 -6.98 -1.24 -0.03
N LEU A 126 -5.92 -1.97 -0.35
CA LEU A 126 -4.93 -1.57 -1.37
C LEU A 126 -5.33 -2.02 -2.79
N ASN A 127 -6.59 -1.80 -3.17
CA ASN A 127 -7.19 -2.27 -4.42
C ASN A 127 -7.06 -1.30 -5.61
N GLU A 128 -7.56 -1.70 -6.79
CA GLU A 128 -7.53 -0.91 -8.04
C GLU A 128 -8.28 0.43 -7.96
N LYS A 129 -9.40 0.49 -7.25
CA LYS A 129 -10.34 1.64 -7.24
C LYS A 129 -10.70 2.05 -5.80
N PRO A 130 -9.73 2.58 -5.03
CA PRO A 130 -9.93 2.94 -3.62
C PRO A 130 -10.95 4.06 -3.38
N TYR A 131 -11.40 4.76 -4.43
CA TYR A 131 -12.54 5.67 -4.37
C TYR A 131 -13.77 5.01 -3.75
N PHE A 132 -14.06 3.75 -4.11
CA PHE A 132 -15.23 3.03 -3.64
C PHE A 132 -15.09 2.49 -2.21
N ASN A 133 -13.93 2.65 -1.58
CA ASN A 133 -13.75 2.33 -0.16
C ASN A 133 -14.33 3.40 0.76
N GLU A 134 -14.72 4.56 0.23
CA GLU A 134 -15.36 5.62 1.01
C GLU A 134 -16.78 5.22 1.41
N ALA A 135 -17.17 5.60 2.63
CA ALA A 135 -18.45 5.17 3.19
C ALA A 135 -19.62 5.69 2.34
N GLY A 136 -20.50 4.79 1.89
CA GLY A 136 -21.68 5.14 1.11
C GLY A 136 -21.44 5.24 -0.40
N TYR A 137 -20.22 4.97 -0.88
CA TYR A 137 -19.90 5.00 -2.31
C TYR A 137 -20.11 3.64 -3.00
N GLU A 138 -20.52 2.60 -2.26
CA GLU A 138 -20.74 1.25 -2.78
C GLU A 138 -21.81 1.23 -3.88
N LYS A 139 -22.81 2.11 -3.79
CA LYS A 139 -23.87 2.25 -4.80
C LYS A 139 -23.41 2.89 -6.10
N GLN A 140 -22.22 3.50 -6.13
CA GLN A 140 -21.66 4.15 -7.31
C GLN A 140 -20.83 3.19 -8.17
N VAL A 141 -20.49 2.01 -7.66
CA VAL A 141 -19.73 0.99 -8.40
C VAL A 141 -20.46 0.63 -9.69
N GLY A 142 -19.75 0.68 -10.83
CA GLY A 142 -20.32 0.39 -12.15
C GLY A 142 -21.20 1.50 -12.74
N THR A 143 -21.42 2.62 -12.03
CA THR A 143 -22.10 3.79 -12.60
C THR A 143 -21.12 4.66 -13.38
N VAL A 144 -21.57 5.30 -14.46
CA VAL A 144 -20.71 6.19 -15.28
C VAL A 144 -20.08 7.30 -14.44
N GLU A 145 -20.84 7.87 -13.50
CA GLU A 145 -20.35 8.91 -12.59
C GLU A 145 -19.30 8.38 -11.61
N GLY A 146 -19.56 7.23 -10.97
CA GLY A 146 -18.63 6.61 -10.03
C GLY A 146 -17.30 6.24 -10.69
N GLU A 147 -17.36 5.63 -11.87
CA GLU A 147 -16.17 5.27 -12.65
C GLU A 147 -15.37 6.53 -13.08
N LYS A 148 -16.06 7.60 -13.49
CA LYS A 148 -15.41 8.87 -13.83
C LYS A 148 -14.75 9.53 -12.61
N ASN A 149 -15.37 9.44 -11.43
CA ASN A 149 -14.83 10.01 -10.19
C ASN A 149 -13.66 9.20 -9.62
N ALA A 150 -13.60 7.90 -9.89
CA ALA A 150 -12.50 7.04 -9.47
C ALA A 150 -11.16 7.41 -10.15
N LEU A 151 -11.19 7.93 -11.38
CA LEU A 151 -9.98 8.31 -12.14
C LEU A 151 -9.12 9.38 -11.43
N PRO A 152 -9.63 10.59 -11.12
CA PRO A 152 -8.84 11.59 -10.39
C PRO A 152 -8.51 11.15 -8.95
N TYR A 153 -9.31 10.26 -8.36
CA TYR A 153 -9.00 9.68 -7.06
C TYR A 153 -7.76 8.78 -7.12
N ASN A 154 -7.65 7.94 -8.15
CA ASN A 154 -6.47 7.10 -8.41
C ASN A 154 -5.23 7.96 -8.66
N GLU A 155 -5.35 9.01 -9.46
CA GLU A 155 -4.27 9.99 -9.68
C GLU A 155 -3.73 10.56 -8.36
N ASN A 156 -4.62 11.07 -7.50
CA ASN A 156 -4.22 11.60 -6.20
C ASN A 156 -3.61 10.51 -5.30
N THR A 157 -4.20 9.31 -5.29
CA THR A 157 -3.69 8.17 -4.51
C THR A 157 -2.28 7.79 -4.93
N TYR A 158 -2.00 7.76 -6.24
CA TYR A 158 -0.67 7.47 -6.75
C TYR A 158 0.36 8.54 -6.34
N LEU A 159 0.00 9.83 -6.42
CA LEU A 159 0.88 10.91 -5.93
C LEU A 159 1.19 10.75 -4.45
N LEU A 160 0.21 10.34 -3.63
CA LEU A 160 0.42 10.06 -2.22
C LEU A 160 1.25 8.80 -1.99
N SER A 161 1.09 7.76 -2.81
CA SER A 161 1.91 6.56 -2.79
C SER A 161 3.38 6.88 -3.05
N VAL A 162 3.68 7.67 -4.09
CA VAL A 162 5.06 8.12 -4.39
C VAL A 162 5.64 8.98 -3.25
N LYS A 163 4.83 9.86 -2.64
CA LYS A 163 5.25 10.60 -1.44
C LYS A 163 5.51 9.68 -0.25
N SER A 164 4.73 8.61 -0.08
CA SER A 164 4.93 7.59 0.93
C SER A 164 6.25 6.83 0.69
N MET A 165 6.57 6.46 -0.55
CA MET A 165 7.87 5.86 -0.91
C MET A 165 9.04 6.75 -0.47
N LEU A 166 8.97 8.06 -0.78
CA LEU A 166 9.98 9.04 -0.33
C LEU A 166 10.09 9.13 1.19
N TYR A 167 8.95 9.06 1.90
CA TYR A 167 8.94 9.04 3.36
C TYR A 167 9.61 7.78 3.90
N ILE A 168 9.25 6.60 3.40
CA ILE A 168 9.78 5.31 3.81
C ILE A 168 11.27 5.17 3.48
N LEU A 169 11.73 5.65 2.34
CA LEU A 169 13.16 5.70 2.00
C LEU A 169 13.95 6.55 2.99
N ARG A 170 13.36 7.66 3.48
CA ARG A 170 14.00 8.57 4.44
C ARG A 170 13.90 8.07 5.88
N ARG A 171 12.80 7.40 6.24
CA ARG A 171 12.48 6.93 7.59
C ARG A 171 11.93 5.50 7.52
N PRO A 172 12.77 4.52 7.16
CA PRO A 172 12.36 3.13 7.15
C PRO A 172 11.94 2.71 8.56
N PRO A 173 10.88 1.90 8.72
CA PRO A 173 10.55 1.34 10.02
C PRO A 173 11.70 0.50 10.54
N MET A 174 11.94 0.57 11.86
CA MET A 174 13.00 -0.19 12.53
C MET A 174 12.99 -1.67 12.12
N ASN A 175 14.19 -2.19 11.83
CA ASN A 175 14.45 -3.55 11.34
C ASN A 175 13.93 -3.84 9.93
N PHE A 176 13.53 -2.84 9.15
CA PHE A 176 13.18 -3.00 7.72
C PHE A 176 14.05 -2.16 6.79
N GLU A 177 15.13 -1.56 7.29
CA GLU A 177 16.05 -0.69 6.55
C GLU A 177 16.58 -1.40 5.28
N ASP A 178 17.11 -2.61 5.43
CA ASP A 178 17.65 -3.40 4.33
C ASP A 178 16.55 -3.88 3.37
N PHE A 179 15.37 -4.22 3.89
CA PHE A 179 14.23 -4.63 3.07
C PHE A 179 13.77 -3.47 2.18
N VAL A 180 13.57 -2.29 2.77
CA VAL A 180 13.20 -1.05 2.07
C VAL A 180 14.22 -0.71 0.99
N ARG A 181 15.51 -0.71 1.36
CA ARG A 181 16.61 -0.43 0.43
C ARG A 181 16.63 -1.43 -0.73
N SER A 182 16.61 -2.72 -0.43
CA SER A 182 16.63 -3.78 -1.44
C SER A 182 15.43 -3.71 -2.38
N HIS A 183 14.22 -3.51 -1.84
CA HIS A 183 13.00 -3.40 -2.64
C HIS A 183 13.10 -2.24 -3.63
N PHE A 184 13.35 -1.02 -3.14
CA PHE A 184 13.41 0.15 -4.02
C PHE A 184 14.64 0.15 -4.94
N CYS A 185 15.74 -0.49 -4.57
CA CYS A 185 16.89 -0.68 -5.45
C CYS A 185 16.52 -1.57 -6.64
N LYS A 186 15.82 -2.69 -6.40
CA LYS A 186 15.38 -3.63 -7.44
C LYS A 186 14.25 -3.07 -8.29
N ARG A 187 13.32 -2.34 -7.67
CA ARG A 187 12.10 -1.84 -8.31
C ARG A 187 12.21 -0.42 -8.85
N GLY A 188 13.30 0.31 -8.56
CA GLY A 188 13.47 1.70 -8.95
C GLY A 188 13.30 1.97 -10.45
N HIS A 189 13.83 1.09 -11.31
CA HIS A 189 13.61 1.16 -12.76
C HIS A 189 12.12 1.14 -13.11
N TYR A 190 11.36 0.17 -12.58
CA TYR A 190 9.94 0.01 -12.84
C TYR A 190 9.09 1.14 -12.26
N ILE A 191 9.45 1.67 -11.08
CA ILE A 191 8.80 2.82 -10.47
C ILE A 191 8.92 4.05 -11.38
N LEU A 192 10.12 4.32 -11.90
CA LEU A 192 10.35 5.46 -12.81
C LEU A 192 9.69 5.25 -14.17
N LYS A 193 9.71 4.02 -14.69
CA LYS A 193 8.97 3.63 -15.90
C LYS A 193 7.47 3.88 -15.76
N ALA A 194 6.88 3.52 -14.62
CA ALA A 194 5.47 3.79 -14.33
C ALA A 194 5.17 5.29 -14.30
N CYS A 195 6.03 6.07 -13.64
CA CYS A 195 5.90 7.53 -13.61
C CYS A 195 5.92 8.12 -15.03
N GLU A 196 6.84 7.67 -15.89
CA GLU A 196 6.93 8.10 -17.28
C GLU A 196 5.67 7.73 -18.08
N ALA A 197 5.20 6.50 -17.94
CA ALA A 197 3.98 6.04 -18.62
C ALA A 197 2.77 6.93 -18.25
N TYR A 198 2.62 7.28 -16.98
CA TYR A 198 1.54 8.17 -16.53
C TYR A 198 1.71 9.62 -17.00
N LEU A 199 2.94 10.14 -17.07
CA LEU A 199 3.23 11.43 -17.70
C LEU A 199 2.84 11.44 -19.19
N GLN A 200 3.09 10.33 -19.89
CA GLN A 200 2.74 10.14 -21.30
C GLN A 200 1.24 9.86 -21.53
N GLY A 201 0.46 9.71 -20.46
CA GLY A 201 -1.00 9.65 -20.52
C GLY A 201 -1.62 8.28 -20.28
N ALA A 202 -0.85 7.26 -19.91
CA ALA A 202 -1.44 6.02 -19.38
C ALA A 202 -2.30 6.32 -18.15
N VAL A 203 -3.36 5.55 -17.93
CA VAL A 203 -4.27 5.74 -16.80
C VAL A 203 -3.68 5.08 -15.54
N VAL A 204 -3.77 5.75 -14.40
CA VAL A 204 -3.28 5.18 -13.13
C VAL A 204 -4.03 3.90 -12.78
N GLY A 205 -3.28 2.83 -12.49
CA GLY A 205 -3.84 1.50 -12.24
C GLY A 205 -3.98 0.62 -13.50
N THR A 206 -3.48 1.04 -14.67
CA THR A 206 -3.51 0.21 -15.89
C THR A 206 -2.14 -0.30 -16.32
N LEU A 207 -1.18 -0.41 -15.40
CA LEU A 207 0.14 -0.97 -15.68
C LEU A 207 0.27 -2.37 -15.08
N ASN A 208 1.01 -3.25 -15.77
CA ASN A 208 1.41 -4.56 -15.24
C ASN A 208 2.65 -4.44 -14.34
N ASP A 209 3.14 -5.59 -13.83
CA ASP A 209 4.33 -5.68 -12.97
C ASP A 209 5.61 -5.10 -13.61
N ASP A 210 5.71 -5.12 -14.94
CA ASP A 210 6.83 -4.55 -15.70
C ASP A 210 6.64 -3.06 -16.03
N ALA A 211 5.64 -2.42 -15.42
CA ALA A 211 5.25 -1.04 -15.67
C ALA A 211 4.93 -0.75 -17.15
N CYS A 212 4.39 -1.75 -17.86
CA CYS A 212 3.87 -1.61 -19.22
C CYS A 212 2.35 -1.41 -19.18
N PRO A 213 1.77 -0.50 -20.00
CA PRO A 213 0.32 -0.36 -20.12
C PRO A 213 -0.36 -1.66 -20.55
N THR A 214 -1.40 -2.05 -19.82
CA THR A 214 -2.26 -3.20 -20.15
C THR A 214 -3.52 -2.78 -20.90
N ASP A 215 -3.97 -1.54 -20.68
CA ASP A 215 -5.08 -0.92 -21.41
C ASP A 215 -4.54 0.16 -22.36
N THR A 216 -4.77 -0.04 -23.65
CA THR A 216 -4.41 0.93 -24.71
C THR A 216 -5.59 1.78 -25.13
N ASN A 217 -6.75 1.65 -24.49
CA ASN A 217 -7.93 2.44 -24.81
C ASN A 217 -7.67 3.92 -24.48
N LYS A 218 -7.75 4.77 -25.51
CA LYS A 218 -7.39 6.20 -25.45
C LYS A 218 -8.54 7.09 -24.94
N GLU A 219 -9.63 6.49 -24.49
CA GLU A 219 -10.81 7.23 -24.02
C GLU A 219 -10.50 8.12 -22.81
N TYR A 220 -9.60 7.66 -21.95
CA TYR A 220 -9.16 8.38 -20.76
C TYR A 220 -7.64 8.52 -20.74
N SER A 221 -7.18 9.64 -20.20
CA SER A 221 -5.75 9.89 -19.96
C SER A 221 -5.57 10.68 -18.68
N CYS A 222 -4.40 10.55 -18.06
CA CYS A 222 -4.08 11.29 -16.84
C CYS A 222 -4.28 12.81 -17.01
N SER A 223 -4.89 13.45 -16.02
CA SER A 223 -5.15 14.87 -16.00
C SER A 223 -3.87 15.70 -16.03
N MET A 224 -3.94 16.92 -16.59
CA MET A 224 -2.80 17.82 -16.62
C MET A 224 -2.32 18.21 -15.21
N GLY A 225 -3.25 18.39 -14.27
CA GLY A 225 -2.92 18.70 -12.88
C GLY A 225 -2.11 17.59 -12.21
N PHE A 226 -2.49 16.33 -12.44
CA PHE A 226 -1.73 15.18 -11.97
C PHE A 226 -0.33 15.14 -12.60
N LYS A 227 -0.21 15.30 -13.92
CA LYS A 227 1.09 15.26 -14.62
C LYS A 227 2.06 16.33 -14.08
N LEU A 228 1.57 17.56 -13.88
CA LEU A 228 2.35 18.65 -13.28
C LEU A 228 2.76 18.33 -11.83
N ALA A 229 1.88 17.74 -11.04
CA ALA A 229 2.18 17.37 -9.66
C ALA A 229 3.21 16.24 -9.59
N LEU A 230 3.09 15.21 -10.44
CA LEU A 230 4.05 14.11 -10.54
C LEU A 230 5.42 14.61 -11.00
N GLY A 231 5.46 15.48 -12.02
CA GLY A 231 6.68 16.13 -12.50
C GLY A 231 7.45 16.87 -11.40
N LYS A 232 6.75 17.50 -10.45
CA LYS A 232 7.38 18.17 -9.30
C LYS A 232 7.98 17.20 -8.26
N ILE A 233 7.49 15.97 -8.19
CA ILE A 233 7.96 14.95 -7.23
C ILE A 233 9.16 14.18 -7.81
N LEU A 234 9.21 13.99 -9.13
CA LEU A 234 10.19 13.13 -9.81
C LEU A 234 11.66 13.45 -9.53
N PRO A 235 12.12 14.71 -9.52
CA PRO A 235 13.53 15.00 -9.22
C PRO A 235 13.97 14.45 -7.85
N ARG A 236 13.09 14.53 -6.84
CA ARG A 236 13.34 14.00 -5.50
C ARG A 236 13.30 12.49 -5.47
N LEU A 237 12.38 11.86 -6.20
CA LEU A 237 12.27 10.41 -6.31
C LEU A 237 13.50 9.81 -6.98
N ILE A 238 13.92 10.36 -8.13
CA ILE A 238 15.10 9.91 -8.87
C ILE A 238 16.34 10.02 -7.98
N THR A 239 16.52 11.14 -7.28
CA THR A 239 17.64 11.32 -6.34
C THR A 239 17.63 10.25 -5.25
N ALA A 240 16.48 10.06 -4.58
CA ALA A 240 16.37 9.07 -3.50
C ALA A 240 16.61 7.62 -3.97
N LEU A 241 16.18 7.27 -5.19
CA LEU A 241 16.42 5.96 -5.78
C LEU A 241 17.88 5.76 -6.20
N LYS A 242 18.54 6.79 -6.74
CA LYS A 242 19.97 6.77 -7.04
C LYS A 242 20.82 6.61 -5.78
N ASP A 243 20.47 7.31 -4.71
CA ASP A 243 21.19 7.27 -3.42
C ASP A 243 21.21 5.86 -2.81
N ILE A 244 20.21 5.03 -3.14
CA ILE A 244 20.12 3.62 -2.69
C ILE A 244 20.60 2.61 -3.72
N GLY A 245 21.16 3.06 -4.85
CA GLY A 245 21.79 2.23 -5.87
C GLY A 245 20.88 1.71 -6.98
N ALA A 246 19.67 2.24 -7.14
CA ALA A 246 18.81 1.86 -8.28
C ALA A 246 19.36 2.41 -9.61
N ASP A 247 19.26 1.63 -10.68
CA ASP A 247 19.56 2.12 -12.03
C ASP A 247 18.45 3.06 -12.51
N CYS A 248 18.79 4.34 -12.63
CA CYS A 248 17.90 5.41 -13.07
C CYS A 248 18.39 6.09 -14.36
N SER A 249 19.41 5.53 -15.03
CA SER A 249 20.12 6.16 -16.14
C SER A 249 19.20 6.56 -17.31
N GLN A 250 18.19 5.74 -17.59
CA GLN A 250 17.21 5.97 -18.66
C GLN A 250 16.19 7.07 -18.36
N TYR A 251 16.08 7.51 -17.09
CA TYR A 251 15.01 8.39 -16.62
C TYR A 251 15.50 9.74 -16.11
N GLU A 252 16.78 10.08 -16.34
CA GLU A 252 17.36 11.34 -15.87
C GLU A 252 16.70 12.59 -16.48
N HIS A 253 16.13 12.47 -17.69
CA HIS A 253 15.39 13.55 -18.34
C HIS A 253 14.15 13.96 -17.55
N LEU A 254 13.51 13.01 -16.84
CA LEU A 254 12.34 13.28 -16.00
C LEU A 254 12.67 14.16 -14.78
N GLY A 255 13.96 14.24 -14.39
CA GLY A 255 14.43 15.06 -13.28
C GLY A 255 14.72 16.52 -13.67
N LYS A 256 14.73 16.84 -14.96
CA LYS A 256 14.98 18.20 -15.46
C LYS A 256 13.65 18.93 -15.54
N THR A 257 13.40 19.83 -14.58
CA THR A 257 12.28 20.76 -14.71
C THR A 257 12.58 21.66 -15.90
N GLU A 258 11.71 21.69 -16.91
CA GLU A 258 11.74 22.75 -17.90
C GLU A 258 11.60 24.08 -17.14
N THR A 259 12.70 24.80 -16.99
CA THR A 259 12.65 26.25 -16.89
C THR A 259 12.08 26.72 -18.22
N ALA A 260 10.74 26.79 -18.30
CA ALA A 260 10.07 27.47 -19.39
C ALA A 260 10.62 28.90 -19.40
N GLN A 261 11.35 29.22 -20.46
CA GLN A 261 11.78 30.57 -20.78
C GLN A 261 10.53 31.43 -20.90
N GLU A 262 10.38 32.38 -19.97
CA GLU A 262 9.61 33.58 -20.25
C GLU A 262 10.38 34.35 -21.31
N SER A 263 9.87 34.33 -22.54
CA SER A 263 10.26 35.22 -23.64
C SER A 263 9.01 35.78 -24.29
#